data_AF-A0A7J8RZV3-F1
#
_entry.id   AF-A0A7J8RZV3-F1
#
_cell.length_a   1.000
_cell.length_b   1.000
_cell.length_c   1.000
_cell.angle_alpha   90.00
_cell.angle_beta   90.00
_cell.angle_gamma   90.00
#
_symmetry.space_group_name_H-M   'P 1'
#
loop_
_entity.id
_entity.type
_entity.pdbx_description
1 polymer ?
#
loop_
_entity_poly.entity_id
_entity_poly.type
_entity_poly.pdbx_seq_one_letter_code
_entity_poly.pdbx_strand_id
1 'polypeptide(L)' 'MECLLELCFDSTNIKELHSSIGNLRQLKVLNLKDCKSLRSHPIKIGMGSLKKLILSGC' A
#
# COMPACT_ATOMS: atom_id res chain seq x y z
N MET A 1 10.86 -14.44 12.45
CA MET A 1 10.16 -14.00 11.23
C MET A 1 9.46 -12.70 11.56
N GLU A 2 9.95 -11.58 11.05
CA GLU A 2 9.35 -10.26 11.29
C GLU A 2 8.09 -10.13 10.44
N CYS A 3 6.94 -10.10 11.09
CA CYS A 3 5.67 -9.87 10.43
C CYS A 3 5.53 -8.36 10.19
N LEU A 4 5.68 -7.90 8.94
CA LEU A 4 5.45 -6.50 8.60
C LEU A 4 3.94 -6.21 8.69
N LEU A 5 3.54 -5.47 9.73
CA LEU A 5 2.14 -5.09 9.95
C LEU A 5 1.78 -3.79 9.23
N GLU A 6 2.77 -2.93 8.97
CA GLU A 6 2.55 -1.59 8.43
C GLU A 6 3.58 -1.26 7.34
N LEU A 7 3.11 -0.68 6.24
CA LEU A 7 3.95 -0.22 5.13
C LEU A 7 3.59 1.24 4.82
N CYS A 8 4.61 2.10 4.83
CA CYS A 8 4.46 3.55 4.69
C CYS A 8 5.27 4.05 3.50
N PHE A 9 4.58 4.70 2.57
CA PHE A 9 5.13 5.29 1.35
C PHE A 9 4.73 6.76 1.22
N ASP A 10 4.39 7.41 2.33
CA ASP A 10 3.88 8.76 2.32
C ASP A 10 4.85 9.74 1.63
N SER A 11 4.30 10.65 0.84
CA SER A 11 5.02 11.65 0.04
C SER A 11 6.04 11.08 -0.96
N THR A 12 5.95 9.79 -1.30
CA THR A 12 6.81 9.20 -2.32
C THR A 12 6.26 9.41 -3.73
N ASN A 13 7.15 9.40 -4.72
CA ASN A 13 6.78 9.56 -6.13
C ASN A 13 6.36 8.24 -6.79
N ILE A 14 5.77 7.32 -6.03
CA ILE A 14 5.39 5.99 -6.52
C ILE A 14 4.30 6.13 -7.57
N LYS A 15 4.51 5.48 -8.72
CA LYS A 15 3.58 5.49 -9.84
C LYS A 15 2.62 4.31 -9.82
N GLU A 16 3.08 3.19 -9.30
CA GLU A 16 2.34 1.95 -9.24
C GLU A 16 2.75 1.13 -8.04
N LEU A 17 1.80 0.37 -7.50
CA LEU A 17 2.08 -0.64 -6.50
C LEU A 17 2.35 -1.96 -7.20
N HIS A 18 3.49 -2.57 -6.89
CA HIS A 18 3.82 -3.88 -7.43
C HIS A 18 2.93 -4.96 -6.81
N SER A 19 2.55 -5.97 -7.61
CA SER A 19 1.67 -7.07 -7.17
C SER A 19 2.22 -7.86 -5.98
N SER A 20 3.54 -7.82 -5.75
CA SER A 20 4.21 -8.42 -4.60
C SER A 20 3.74 -7.86 -3.25
N ILE A 21 3.18 -6.65 -3.20
CA ILE A 21 2.56 -6.12 -1.97
C ILE A 21 1.39 -7.01 -1.53
N GLY A 22 0.69 -7.66 -2.45
CA GLY A 22 -0.37 -8.62 -2.16
C GLY A 22 0.13 -9.91 -1.50
N ASN A 23 1.43 -10.20 -1.59
CA ASN A 23 2.03 -11.34 -0.92
C ASN A 23 2.25 -11.08 0.58
N LEU A 24 2.13 -9.83 1.02
CA LEU A 24 2.23 -9.44 2.43
C LEU A 24 0.95 -9.82 3.18
N ARG A 25 0.74 -11.13 3.40
CA ARG A 25 -0.45 -11.72 4.05
C ARG A 25 -0.72 -11.23 5.48
N GLN A 26 0.22 -10.52 6.09
CA GLN A 26 0.08 -9.98 7.44
C GLN A 26 -0.02 -8.46 7.47
N LEU A 27 0.11 -7.79 6.32
CA LEU A 27 0.00 -6.35 6.22
C LEU A 27 -1.38 -5.91 6.67
N LYS A 28 -1.42 -5.00 7.65
CA LYS A 28 -2.64 -4.43 8.24
C LYS A 28 -2.82 -2.99 7.80
N VAL A 29 -1.74 -2.23 7.63
CA VAL A 29 -1.78 -0.80 7.27
C VAL A 29 -0.93 -0.54 6.04
N LEU A 30 -1.51 0.14 5.06
CA LEU A 30 -0.81 0.68 3.90
C LEU A 30 -1.06 2.19 3.83
N ASN A 31 0.01 2.98 3.96
CA ASN A 31 -0.05 4.43 3.87
C ASN A 31 0.58 4.92 2.57
N LEU A 32 -0.22 5.58 1.75
CA LEU A 32 0.15 6.19 0.47
C LEU A 32 -0.16 7.68 0.46
N LYS A 33 -0.29 8.30 1.64
CA LYS A 33 -0.60 9.72 1.74
C LYS A 33 0.34 10.56 0.87
N ASP A 34 -0.18 11.54 0.15
CA ASP A 34 0.55 12.47 -0.70
C ASP A 34 1.32 11.81 -1.88
N CYS A 35 0.99 10.56 -2.25
CA CYS A 35 1.53 9.88 -3.43
C CYS A 35 0.85 10.33 -4.73
N LYS A 36 1.08 11.58 -5.14
CA LYS A 36 0.41 12.27 -6.28
C LYS A 36 0.63 11.64 -7.66
N SER A 37 1.67 10.81 -7.78
CA SER A 37 2.00 10.14 -9.05
C SER A 37 1.37 8.76 -9.17
N LEU A 38 0.64 8.29 -8.17
CA LEU A 38 0.07 6.95 -8.11
C LEU A 38 -1.06 6.80 -9.14
N ARG A 39 -0.81 6.03 -10.19
CA ARG A 39 -1.76 5.77 -11.28
C ARG A 39 -2.50 4.44 -11.11
N SER A 40 -1.93 3.48 -10.37
CA SER A 40 -2.51 2.16 -10.20
C SER A 40 -3.57 2.14 -9.10
N HIS A 41 -4.76 1.62 -9.38
CA HIS A 41 -5.75 1.36 -8.34
C HIS A 41 -5.28 0.19 -7.44
N PRO A 42 -5.09 0.41 -6.12
CA PRO A 42 -4.62 -0.62 -5.19
C PRO A 42 -5.52 -1.87 -5.15
N ILE A 43 -6.78 -1.74 -5.57
CA ILE A 43 -7.82 -2.78 -5.52
C ILE A 43 -7.43 -4.08 -6.26
N LYS A 44 -6.54 -4.03 -7.26
CA LYS A 44 -6.11 -5.25 -7.98
C LYS A 44 -5.08 -6.09 -7.23
N ILE A 45 -4.50 -5.56 -6.15
CA ILE A 45 -3.49 -6.25 -5.37
C ILE A 45 -4.20 -6.95 -4.23
N GLY A 46 -4.11 -8.30 -4.19
CA GLY A 46 -4.75 -9.12 -3.17
C GLY A 46 -4.31 -8.72 -1.75
N MET A 47 -5.06 -7.83 -1.12
CA MET A 47 -4.77 -7.25 0.20
C MET A 47 -5.72 -7.83 1.26
N GLY A 48 -5.89 -9.15 1.26
CA GLY A 48 -6.90 -9.83 2.10
C GLY A 48 -6.75 -9.65 3.61
N SER A 49 -5.56 -9.23 4.08
CA SER A 49 -5.29 -8.96 5.50
C SER A 49 -5.38 -7.48 5.89
N LEU A 50 -5.48 -6.58 4.90
CA LEU A 50 -5.37 -5.15 5.08
C LEU A 50 -6.60 -4.62 5.82
N LYS A 51 -6.36 -3.85 6.88
CA LYS A 51 -7.40 -3.23 7.71
C LYS A 51 -7.51 -1.73 7.46
N LYS A 52 -6.42 -1.09 7.03
CA LYS A 52 -6.35 0.36 6.83
C LYS A 52 -5.56 0.69 5.57
N LEU A 53 -6.18 1.50 4.71
CA LEU A 53 -5.58 2.06 3.50
C LEU A 53 -5.70 3.58 3.57
N ILE A 54 -4.57 4.31 3.50
CA ILE A 54 -4.53 5.77 3.50
C ILE A 54 -4.13 6.25 2.11
N LEU A 55 -5.02 6.99 1.44
CA LEU A 55 -4.85 7.52 0.07
C LEU A 55 -5.08 9.04 0.01
N SER A 56 -4.92 9.74 1.13
CA SER A 56 -5.14 11.19 1.18
C SER A 56 -4.06 11.92 0.38
N GLY A 57 -4.43 12.81 -0.55
CA GLY A 57 -3.46 13.58 -1.35
C GLY A 57 -2.78 12.80 -2.48
N CYS A 58 -3.26 11.59 -2.80
CA CYS A 58 -2.88 10.82 -4.00
C CYS A 58 -3.50 11.39 -5.28
#